data_AF-A0A7K8XFV0-F1
#
_entry.id   AF-A0A7K8XFV0-F1
#
_cell.length_a   1.000
_cell.length_b   1.000
_cell.length_c   1.000
_cell.angle_alpha   90.00
_cell.angle_beta   90.00
_cell.angle_gamma   90.00
#
_symmetry.space_group_name_H-M   'P 1'
#
loop_
_entity.id
_entity.type
_entity.pdbx_description
1 polymer ?
#
loop_
_entity_poly.entity_id
_entity_poly.type
_entity_poly.pdbx_seq_one_letter_code
_entity_poly.pdbx_strand_id
1 'polypeptide(L)'
;KGIDREFYLLFSIFDENDSWYLTKNIETFTGDPSKVDENDADFKESNKMHAVNGYLFGNLPGLAMCKDDKVSWHLIGLGSHYDMHGVHFQGNTVDLRGTTRDGLALFPHLAGTALMQPDRVGTFKVVCRTFDHFVGGMKHLYEVRSCRNTTRGQQQHGAMRLYYIAAEEVEWDYASNKSSAPNIYNVSSYEERYSEQRKKNACGLRSTLLLGLLISESSVVTTAGLWFGLGPLLHAEVGDSVLIVFKNKASRPYSISAHGVEEVGCEEQPETPITLPGEINTYRWNVPERSGPGKTDPNCITWVYYSTVNFVK
;
A
#
# COMPACT_ATOMS: atom_id res chain seq x y z
N LYS A 1 31.43 -1.22 0.57
CA LYS A 1 31.96 -2.38 1.35
C LYS A 1 30.92 -2.76 2.40
N GLY A 2 30.60 -4.04 2.56
CA GLY A 2 29.62 -4.50 3.56
C GLY A 2 28.15 -4.48 3.09
N ILE A 3 27.91 -4.32 1.79
CA ILE A 3 26.63 -4.49 1.11
C ILE A 3 26.82 -5.68 0.15
N ASP A 4 25.90 -6.63 0.18
CA ASP A 4 25.91 -7.84 -0.66
C ASP A 4 25.23 -7.58 -2.01
N ARG A 5 24.18 -6.76 -2.03
CA ARG A 5 23.42 -6.38 -3.25
C ARG A 5 23.05 -4.91 -3.28
N GLU A 6 23.11 -4.32 -4.47
CA GLU A 6 22.70 -2.94 -4.73
C GLU A 6 21.69 -2.93 -5.87
N PHE A 7 20.57 -2.23 -5.67
CA PHE A 7 19.53 -2.04 -6.69
C PHE A 7 19.31 -0.55 -6.90
N TYR A 8 19.05 -0.18 -8.16
CA TYR A 8 18.78 1.20 -8.57
C TYR A 8 17.40 1.22 -9.23
N LEU A 9 16.46 1.94 -8.63
CA LEU A 9 15.09 2.07 -9.14
C LEU A 9 14.74 3.53 -9.39
N LEU A 10 14.37 3.83 -10.63
CA LEU A 10 13.78 5.08 -11.06
C LEU A 10 12.27 4.93 -11.12
N PHE A 11 11.56 5.65 -10.27
CA PHE A 11 10.11 5.77 -10.30
C PHE A 11 9.76 7.02 -11.10
N SER A 12 9.01 6.84 -12.19
CA SER A 12 8.60 7.97 -13.04
C SER A 12 7.38 7.59 -13.87
N ILE A 13 6.52 8.56 -14.11
CA ILE A 13 5.52 8.52 -15.19
C ILE A 13 6.25 8.97 -16.46
N PHE A 14 6.62 8.01 -17.31
CA PHE A 14 7.22 8.32 -18.61
C PHE A 14 6.11 8.78 -19.55
N ASP A 15 5.97 10.10 -19.67
CA ASP A 15 4.99 10.73 -20.55
C ASP A 15 5.52 10.77 -21.99
N GLU A 16 5.11 9.80 -22.81
CA GLU A 16 5.52 9.73 -24.22
C GLU A 16 4.88 10.84 -25.08
N ASN A 17 3.90 11.59 -24.56
CA ASN A 17 3.37 12.76 -25.27
C ASN A 17 4.40 13.89 -25.38
N ASP A 18 5.31 13.98 -24.42
CA ASP A 18 6.41 14.97 -24.43
C ASP A 18 7.69 14.44 -25.09
N SER A 19 7.64 13.21 -25.63
CA SER A 19 8.77 12.56 -26.28
C SER A 19 9.05 13.18 -27.65
N TRP A 20 10.32 13.46 -27.95
CA TRP A 20 10.76 13.86 -29.29
C TRP A 20 10.40 12.84 -30.38
N TYR A 21 10.06 11.61 -30.00
CA TYR A 21 9.74 10.52 -30.91
C TYR A 21 8.23 10.27 -31.06
N LEU A 22 7.35 11.11 -30.47
CA LEU A 22 5.90 10.91 -30.51
C LEU A 22 5.37 10.69 -31.93
N THR A 23 5.69 11.59 -32.87
CA THR A 23 5.23 11.48 -34.27
C THR A 23 5.67 10.16 -34.91
N LYS A 24 6.92 9.73 -34.66
CA LYS A 24 7.45 8.47 -35.18
C LYS A 24 6.74 7.26 -34.55
N ASN A 25 6.44 7.31 -33.26
CA ASN A 25 5.69 6.27 -32.57
C ASN A 25 4.27 6.16 -33.12
N ILE A 26 3.60 7.29 -33.37
CA ILE A 26 2.27 7.31 -33.98
C ILE A 26 2.30 6.63 -35.36
N GLU A 27 3.23 7.03 -36.23
CA GLU A 27 3.38 6.47 -37.58
C GLU A 27 3.66 4.96 -37.56
N THR A 28 4.42 4.49 -36.57
CA THR A 28 4.88 3.09 -36.50
C THR A 28 3.84 2.17 -35.86
N PHE A 29 3.10 2.62 -34.85
CA PHE A 29 2.33 1.74 -33.96
C PHE A 29 0.81 1.89 -34.02
N THR A 30 0.27 2.98 -34.57
CA THR A 30 -1.19 3.24 -34.48
C THR A 30 -2.03 2.63 -35.60
N GLY A 31 -1.41 1.95 -36.56
CA GLY A 31 -2.07 1.30 -37.70
C GLY A 31 -2.66 2.28 -38.73
N ASP A 32 -3.42 3.28 -38.27
CA ASP A 32 -3.93 4.40 -39.04
C ASP A 32 -3.65 5.74 -38.32
N PRO A 33 -2.48 6.35 -38.56
CA PRO A 33 -2.07 7.62 -37.95
C PRO A 33 -3.06 8.77 -38.15
N SER A 34 -3.87 8.74 -39.22
CA SER A 34 -4.79 9.83 -39.55
C SER A 34 -5.98 9.97 -38.59
N LYS A 35 -6.25 8.92 -37.80
CA LYS A 35 -7.33 8.87 -36.80
C LYS A 35 -6.89 9.29 -35.41
N VAL A 36 -5.60 9.52 -35.21
CA VAL A 36 -5.06 9.90 -33.90
C VAL A 36 -5.32 11.39 -33.67
N ASP A 37 -6.07 11.68 -32.61
CA ASP A 37 -6.18 13.04 -32.08
C ASP A 37 -5.22 13.16 -30.89
N GLU A 38 -4.11 13.88 -31.08
CA GLU A 38 -3.11 14.12 -30.03
C GLU A 38 -3.67 14.95 -28.85
N ASN A 39 -4.82 15.62 -29.02
CA ASN A 39 -5.46 16.36 -27.95
C ASN A 39 -6.46 15.54 -27.14
N ASP A 40 -6.80 14.33 -27.62
CA ASP A 40 -7.71 13.44 -26.93
C ASP A 40 -7.13 13.03 -25.56
N ALA A 41 -7.97 13.07 -24.53
CA ALA A 41 -7.54 12.82 -23.16
C ALA A 41 -7.16 11.35 -22.94
N ASP A 42 -7.90 10.43 -23.56
CA ASP A 42 -7.64 8.99 -23.44
C ASP A 42 -6.37 8.61 -24.20
N PHE A 43 -6.13 9.22 -25.37
CA PHE A 43 -4.86 9.10 -26.09
C PHE A 43 -3.69 9.56 -25.23
N LYS A 44 -3.75 10.77 -24.65
CA LYS A 44 -2.69 11.27 -23.77
C LYS A 44 -2.44 10.36 -22.59
N GLU A 45 -3.50 9.88 -21.95
CA GLU A 45 -3.38 8.97 -20.82
C GLU A 45 -2.77 7.62 -21.24
N SER A 46 -3.11 7.09 -22.41
CA SER A 46 -2.52 5.84 -22.92
C SER A 46 -1.00 5.90 -23.14
N ASN A 47 -0.46 7.11 -23.32
CA ASN A 47 0.97 7.36 -23.50
C ASN A 47 1.71 7.65 -22.18
N LYS A 48 1.01 7.67 -21.03
CA LYS A 48 1.64 7.82 -19.72
C LYS A 48 1.99 6.47 -19.15
N MET A 49 3.28 6.16 -19.14
CA MET A 49 3.78 4.88 -18.66
C MET A 49 4.22 5.01 -17.19
N HIS A 50 3.37 4.61 -16.25
CA HIS A 50 3.66 4.62 -14.81
C HIS A 50 4.67 3.52 -14.42
N ALA A 51 5.95 3.75 -14.70
CA ALA A 51 6.97 2.70 -14.74
C ALA A 51 8.02 2.78 -13.63
N VAL A 52 8.67 1.64 -13.38
CA VAL A 52 9.94 1.59 -12.64
C VAL A 52 11.04 1.15 -13.59
N ASN A 53 12.08 1.96 -13.77
CA ASN A 53 13.15 1.74 -14.77
C ASN A 53 12.62 1.55 -16.21
N GLY A 54 11.45 2.10 -16.54
CA GLY A 54 10.79 1.90 -17.85
C GLY A 54 10.00 0.58 -17.98
N TYR A 55 9.89 -0.20 -16.91
CA TYR A 55 9.12 -1.44 -16.84
C TYR A 55 7.76 -1.22 -16.17
N LEU A 56 6.75 -2.02 -16.56
CA LEU A 56 5.35 -1.91 -16.13
C LEU A 56 4.78 -3.29 -15.73
N PHE A 57 3.73 -3.30 -14.92
CA PHE A 57 2.90 -4.49 -14.64
C PHE A 57 3.69 -5.76 -14.27
N GLY A 58 4.72 -5.63 -13.42
CA GLY A 58 5.46 -6.77 -12.92
C GLY A 58 6.60 -7.27 -13.81
N ASN A 59 6.88 -6.64 -14.95
CA ASN A 59 7.85 -7.17 -15.92
C ASN A 59 9.32 -6.73 -15.71
N LEU A 60 9.63 -5.99 -14.65
CA LEU A 60 11.00 -5.58 -14.29
C LEU A 60 11.84 -6.81 -13.86
N PRO A 61 12.88 -7.20 -14.60
CA PRO A 61 13.69 -8.37 -14.26
C PRO A 61 14.82 -8.02 -13.28
N GLY A 62 15.43 -9.06 -12.71
CA GLY A 62 16.74 -8.93 -12.03
C GLY A 62 16.70 -8.49 -10.57
N LEU A 63 15.52 -8.29 -9.98
CA LEU A 63 15.37 -8.02 -8.54
C LEU A 63 15.41 -9.31 -7.72
N ALA A 64 16.58 -9.95 -7.66
CA ALA A 64 16.78 -11.17 -6.89
C ALA A 64 17.94 -11.04 -5.90
N MET A 65 17.71 -11.46 -4.67
CA MET A 65 18.68 -11.43 -3.57
C MET A 65 18.58 -12.71 -2.74
N CYS A 66 19.57 -12.92 -1.87
CA CYS A 66 19.53 -14.02 -0.93
C CYS A 66 18.95 -13.57 0.41
N LYS A 67 18.29 -14.49 1.11
CA LYS A 67 17.95 -14.29 2.51
C LYS A 67 19.21 -13.89 3.30
N ASP A 68 19.05 -12.95 4.23
CA ASP A 68 20.07 -12.34 5.08
C ASP A 68 21.11 -11.46 4.36
N ASP A 69 21.02 -11.26 3.03
CA ASP A 69 21.87 -10.31 2.30
C ASP A 69 21.66 -8.89 2.86
N LYS A 70 22.75 -8.12 2.97
CA LYS A 70 22.66 -6.67 3.18
C LYS A 70 22.40 -6.00 1.85
N VAL A 71 21.21 -5.44 1.68
CA VAL A 71 20.74 -4.87 0.43
C VAL A 71 20.63 -3.36 0.54
N SER A 72 21.16 -2.65 -0.45
CA SER A 72 21.00 -1.21 -0.59
C SER A 72 20.09 -0.90 -1.78
N TRP A 73 18.97 -0.23 -1.51
CA TRP A 73 18.03 0.24 -2.51
C TRP A 73 18.26 1.74 -2.75
N HIS A 74 18.76 2.09 -3.93
CA HIS A 74 18.93 3.46 -4.39
C HIS A 74 17.72 3.83 -5.24
N LEU A 75 16.92 4.77 -4.75
CA LEU A 75 15.61 5.07 -5.31
C LEU A 75 15.57 6.53 -5.73
N ILE A 76 15.06 6.80 -6.93
CA ILE A 76 14.98 8.15 -7.49
C ILE A 76 13.56 8.36 -8.03
N GLY A 77 12.95 9.49 -7.68
CA GLY A 77 11.75 10.00 -8.35
C GLY A 77 12.14 11.03 -9.40
N LEU A 78 11.61 10.93 -10.62
CA LEU A 78 11.73 11.95 -11.66
C LEU A 78 10.40 12.18 -12.35
N GLY A 79 10.23 13.36 -12.94
CA GLY A 79 9.06 13.70 -13.75
C GLY A 79 8.45 15.03 -13.32
N SER A 80 7.13 15.08 -13.31
CA SER A 80 6.30 16.29 -13.13
C SER A 80 5.67 16.37 -11.74
N HIS A 81 4.76 17.32 -11.50
CA HIS A 81 3.99 17.37 -10.25
C HIS A 81 3.06 16.17 -10.04
N TYR A 82 2.84 15.33 -11.05
CA TYR A 82 2.14 14.05 -10.90
C TYR A 82 3.02 12.97 -10.25
N ASP A 83 4.35 13.12 -10.26
CA ASP A 83 5.31 12.12 -9.75
C ASP A 83 5.47 12.16 -8.22
N MET A 84 4.36 11.98 -7.50
CA MET A 84 4.33 11.75 -6.07
C MET A 84 4.25 10.25 -5.80
N HIS A 85 5.39 9.62 -5.56
CA HIS A 85 5.49 8.16 -5.45
C HIS A 85 5.58 7.72 -4.00
N GLY A 86 4.59 6.96 -3.52
CA GLY A 86 4.69 6.24 -2.25
C GLY A 86 5.30 4.85 -2.46
N VAL A 87 6.62 4.74 -2.52
CA VAL A 87 7.30 3.45 -2.71
C VAL A 87 7.09 2.58 -1.49
N HIS A 88 6.67 1.33 -1.67
CA HIS A 88 6.42 0.37 -0.61
C HIS A 88 7.00 -0.99 -0.97
N PHE A 89 7.70 -1.60 -0.02
CA PHE A 89 8.24 -2.96 -0.07
C PHE A 89 7.33 -3.88 0.75
N GLN A 90 6.58 -4.74 0.07
CA GLN A 90 5.72 -5.71 0.73
C GLN A 90 6.56 -6.75 1.46
N GLY A 91 6.17 -7.11 2.68
CA GLY A 91 6.71 -8.24 3.46
C GLY A 91 8.06 -7.99 4.15
N ASN A 92 8.81 -6.98 3.75
CA ASN A 92 10.09 -6.60 4.33
C ASN A 92 10.10 -5.11 4.70
N THR A 93 10.79 -4.78 5.79
CA THR A 93 11.03 -3.40 6.20
C THR A 93 12.42 -2.93 5.77
N VAL A 94 12.61 -1.62 5.80
CA VAL A 94 13.84 -0.93 5.44
C VAL A 94 14.28 -0.01 6.58
N ASP A 95 15.59 0.09 6.79
CA ASP A 95 16.19 1.18 7.55
C ASP A 95 16.37 2.38 6.63
N LEU A 96 15.70 3.48 7.00
CA LEU A 96 15.83 4.77 6.36
C LEU A 96 16.46 5.74 7.37
N ARG A 97 17.79 5.87 7.31
CA ARG A 97 18.59 6.77 8.16
C ARG A 97 18.40 6.50 9.67
N GLY A 98 18.34 5.23 10.07
CA GLY A 98 18.16 4.82 11.46
C GLY A 98 16.70 4.64 11.91
N THR A 99 15.73 4.93 11.03
CA THR A 99 14.31 4.68 11.29
C THR A 99 13.80 3.48 10.51
N THR A 100 12.97 2.65 11.13
CA THR A 100 12.32 1.51 10.49
C THR A 100 11.11 2.01 9.70
N ARG A 101 11.14 1.81 8.39
CA ARG A 101 10.05 2.08 7.46
C ARG A 101 9.80 0.84 6.61
N ASP A 102 8.81 0.86 5.75
CA ASP A 102 8.56 -0.19 4.75
C ASP A 102 8.55 0.40 3.33
N GLY A 103 9.05 1.62 3.20
CA GLY A 103 8.81 2.46 2.06
C GLY A 103 9.29 3.89 2.31
N LEU A 104 9.12 4.73 1.29
CA LEU A 104 9.48 6.14 1.31
C LEU A 104 8.73 6.89 0.22
N ALA A 105 8.51 8.18 0.45
CA ALA A 105 7.98 9.08 -0.57
C ALA A 105 9.10 9.58 -1.48
N LEU A 106 8.87 9.54 -2.79
CA LEU A 106 9.72 10.16 -3.80
C LEU A 106 8.92 11.23 -4.55
N PHE A 107 9.58 12.33 -4.86
CA PHE A 107 9.07 13.47 -5.62
C PHE A 107 10.06 13.73 -6.77
N PRO A 108 9.73 14.60 -7.75
CA PRO A 108 10.66 14.94 -8.82
C PRO A 108 12.03 15.36 -8.29
N HIS A 109 13.08 14.74 -8.83
CA HIS A 109 14.48 14.93 -8.47
C HIS A 109 14.86 14.54 -7.04
N LEU A 110 13.98 13.86 -6.30
CA LEU A 110 14.31 13.32 -4.99
C LEU A 110 14.97 11.95 -5.12
N ALA A 111 16.10 11.78 -4.44
CA ALA A 111 16.79 10.50 -4.33
C ALA A 111 16.88 10.07 -2.86
N GLY A 112 16.68 8.79 -2.61
CA GLY A 112 16.78 8.14 -1.30
C GLY A 112 17.61 6.87 -1.38
N THR A 113 18.23 6.50 -0.26
CA THR A 113 18.85 5.17 -0.12
C THR A 113 18.28 4.52 1.12
N ALA A 114 17.73 3.32 0.95
CA ALA A 114 17.11 2.53 1.99
C ALA A 114 17.88 1.21 2.13
N LEU A 115 18.16 0.80 3.36
CA LEU A 115 18.87 -0.45 3.63
C LEU A 115 17.86 -1.53 4.03
N MET A 116 18.01 -2.72 3.48
CA MET A 116 17.13 -3.85 3.76
C MET A 116 17.98 -5.08 4.11
N GLN A 117 17.48 -5.90 5.01
CA GLN A 117 18.01 -7.24 5.23
C GLN A 117 16.82 -8.22 5.24
N PRO A 118 16.52 -8.89 4.12
CA PRO A 118 15.34 -9.73 4.02
C PRO A 118 15.54 -11.02 4.82
N ASP A 119 14.58 -11.38 5.65
CA ASP A 119 14.67 -12.51 6.59
C ASP A 119 13.81 -13.72 6.19
N ARG A 120 12.98 -13.56 5.15
CA ARG A 120 12.15 -14.62 4.60
C ARG A 120 12.32 -14.83 3.12
N VAL A 121 12.34 -16.11 2.76
CA VAL A 121 12.36 -16.59 1.37
C VAL A 121 10.96 -16.46 0.80
N GLY A 122 10.88 -16.04 -0.46
CA GLY A 122 9.61 -15.85 -1.15
C GLY A 122 9.69 -14.80 -2.24
N THR A 123 8.56 -14.59 -2.89
CA THR A 123 8.36 -13.53 -3.87
C THR A 123 7.54 -12.42 -3.22
N PHE A 124 8.01 -11.19 -3.36
CA PHE A 124 7.42 -10.02 -2.72
C PHE A 124 7.22 -8.91 -3.75
N LYS A 125 6.47 -7.86 -3.39
CA LYS A 125 6.18 -6.74 -4.28
C LYS A 125 6.95 -5.48 -3.87
N VAL A 126 7.49 -4.76 -4.85
CA VAL A 126 7.88 -3.35 -4.71
C VAL A 126 6.95 -2.53 -5.57
N VAL A 127 6.17 -1.64 -4.96
CA VAL A 127 5.05 -0.95 -5.62
C VAL A 127 5.02 0.52 -5.27
N CYS A 128 4.42 1.32 -6.15
CA CYS A 128 3.93 2.64 -5.77
C CYS A 128 2.52 2.51 -5.19
N ARG A 129 2.29 3.11 -4.03
CA ARG A 129 0.99 3.10 -3.32
C ARG A 129 0.10 4.28 -3.68
N THR A 130 0.59 5.21 -4.50
CA THR A 130 -0.25 6.23 -5.14
C THR A 130 -1.22 5.51 -6.08
N PHE A 131 -2.53 5.64 -5.84
CA PHE A 131 -3.54 4.76 -6.45
C PHE A 131 -3.49 4.73 -7.97
N ASP A 132 -3.41 5.91 -8.59
CA ASP A 132 -3.32 6.04 -10.04
C ASP A 132 -2.09 5.30 -10.60
N HIS A 133 -0.93 5.48 -9.97
CA HIS A 133 0.32 4.86 -10.41
C HIS A 133 0.28 3.33 -10.24
N PHE A 134 -0.33 2.85 -9.15
CA PHE A 134 -0.51 1.41 -8.92
C PHE A 134 -1.39 0.76 -9.99
N VAL A 135 -2.47 1.42 -10.38
CA VAL A 135 -3.38 0.97 -11.44
C VAL A 135 -2.68 1.02 -12.79
N GLY A 136 -1.96 2.12 -13.07
CA GLY A 136 -1.16 2.35 -14.27
C GLY A 136 0.03 1.40 -14.46
N GLY A 137 0.34 0.58 -13.44
CA GLY A 137 1.28 -0.54 -13.59
C GLY A 137 2.60 -0.37 -12.84
N MET A 138 2.73 0.63 -11.97
CA MET A 138 3.93 0.88 -11.16
C MET A 138 4.03 -0.11 -9.99
N LYS A 139 4.20 -1.38 -10.32
CA LYS A 139 4.23 -2.51 -9.40
C LYS A 139 5.11 -3.62 -9.97
N HIS A 140 6.07 -4.06 -9.18
CA HIS A 140 7.04 -5.09 -9.57
C HIS A 140 7.26 -6.12 -8.49
N LEU A 141 7.91 -7.21 -8.87
CA LEU A 141 8.26 -8.30 -7.97
C LEU A 141 9.75 -8.25 -7.65
N TYR A 142 10.10 -8.62 -6.43
CA TYR A 142 11.47 -8.99 -6.05
C TYR A 142 11.46 -10.35 -5.37
N GLU A 143 12.54 -11.10 -5.58
CA GLU A 143 12.67 -12.49 -5.14
C GLU A 143 13.76 -12.60 -4.06
N VAL A 144 13.42 -13.23 -2.95
CA VAL A 144 14.37 -13.57 -1.89
C VAL A 144 14.57 -15.09 -1.91
N ARG A 145 15.77 -15.53 -2.25
CA ARG A 145 16.13 -16.94 -2.40
C ARG A 145 16.82 -17.50 -1.16
N SER A 146 16.67 -18.81 -0.98
CA SER A 146 17.51 -19.56 -0.04
C SER A 146 18.87 -19.84 -0.69
N CYS A 147 19.90 -19.07 -0.36
CA CYS A 147 21.25 -19.24 -0.92
C CYS A 147 22.26 -19.82 0.07
N ARG A 148 21.99 -19.71 1.36
CA ARG A 148 22.83 -20.21 2.44
C ARG A 148 21.96 -21.05 3.36
N ASN A 149 22.49 -22.20 3.81
CA ASN A 149 21.87 -22.98 4.88
C ASN A 149 22.17 -22.30 6.23
N THR A 150 21.64 -21.10 6.43
CA THR A 150 21.62 -20.44 7.72
C THR A 150 20.37 -20.89 8.47
N THR A 151 20.53 -21.91 9.31
CA THR A 151 19.57 -22.22 10.38
C THR A 151 19.67 -21.13 11.43
N ARG A 152 19.07 -19.97 11.15
CA ARG A 152 18.76 -19.02 12.23
C ARG A 152 17.70 -19.71 13.09
N GLY A 153 18.00 -19.91 14.37
CA GLY A 153 17.06 -20.52 15.31
C GLY A 153 15.71 -19.78 15.24
N GLN A 154 14.60 -20.52 15.39
CA GLN A 154 13.28 -19.92 15.52
C GLN A 154 13.38 -18.75 16.50
N GLN A 155 13.07 -17.53 16.04
CA GLN A 155 12.90 -16.42 16.95
C GLN A 155 11.85 -16.85 17.98
N GLN A 156 12.22 -16.81 19.26
CA GLN A 156 11.25 -17.10 20.30
C GLN A 156 10.15 -16.05 20.19
N HIS A 157 8.97 -16.49 19.80
CA HIS A 157 7.81 -15.62 19.79
C HIS A 157 7.46 -15.29 21.24
N GLY A 158 7.29 -14.00 21.52
CA GLY A 158 6.80 -13.44 22.76
C GLY A 158 5.34 -13.79 22.99
N ALA A 159 4.57 -12.84 23.51
CA ALA A 159 3.16 -13.07 23.78
C ALA A 159 2.36 -13.25 22.48
N MET A 160 1.34 -14.10 22.53
CA MET A 160 0.34 -14.18 21.47
C MET A 160 -0.81 -13.23 21.81
N ARG A 161 -1.03 -12.23 20.95
CA ARG A 161 -2.08 -11.21 21.11
C ARG A 161 -3.24 -11.53 20.17
N LEU A 162 -4.38 -11.88 20.74
CA LEU A 162 -5.58 -12.25 20.01
C LEU A 162 -6.53 -11.05 19.86
N TYR A 163 -6.93 -10.76 18.63
CA TYR A 163 -7.92 -9.74 18.29
C TYR A 163 -9.02 -10.36 17.43
N TYR A 164 -10.27 -9.95 17.65
CA TYR A 164 -11.37 -10.29 16.74
C TYR A 164 -11.81 -9.03 16.04
N ILE A 165 -11.73 -9.03 14.71
CA ILE A 165 -12.03 -7.87 13.87
C ILE A 165 -13.14 -8.26 12.92
N ALA A 166 -14.12 -7.38 12.72
CA ALA A 166 -15.13 -7.58 11.67
C ALA A 166 -15.13 -6.41 10.69
N ALA A 167 -15.27 -6.74 9.41
CA ALA A 167 -15.56 -5.77 8.36
C ALA A 167 -17.07 -5.63 8.21
N GLU A 168 -17.60 -4.43 8.46
CA GLU A 168 -19.05 -4.14 8.45
C GLU A 168 -19.32 -2.85 7.66
N GLU A 169 -20.36 -2.87 6.82
CA GLU A 169 -20.80 -1.70 6.05
C GLU A 169 -21.70 -0.82 6.91
N VAL A 170 -21.34 0.45 7.07
CA VAL A 170 -22.04 1.44 7.89
C VAL A 170 -22.30 2.71 7.11
N GLU A 171 -23.43 3.37 7.33
CA GLU A 171 -23.67 4.72 6.79
C GLU A 171 -22.83 5.72 7.60
N TRP A 172 -21.97 6.47 6.90
CA TRP A 172 -21.09 7.47 7.50
C TRP A 172 -21.43 8.87 7.02
N ASP A 173 -21.58 9.79 7.96
CA ASP A 173 -21.80 11.21 7.71
C ASP A 173 -20.56 12.02 8.08
N TYR A 174 -19.82 12.47 7.07
CA TYR A 174 -18.55 13.20 7.24
C TYR A 174 -18.74 14.57 7.91
N ALA A 175 -19.95 15.11 7.93
CA ALA A 175 -20.27 16.44 8.45
C ALA A 175 -21.47 16.39 9.40
N SER A 176 -21.48 15.40 10.29
CA SER A 176 -22.58 15.18 11.25
C SER A 176 -22.85 16.38 12.16
N ASN A 177 -21.83 17.16 12.53
CA ASN A 177 -21.96 18.35 13.39
C ASN A 177 -21.77 19.66 12.62
N LYS A 178 -22.79 20.04 11.85
CA LYS A 178 -22.81 21.23 10.97
C LYS A 178 -22.62 22.57 11.71
N SER A 179 -22.88 22.63 13.01
CA SER A 179 -22.77 23.85 13.84
C SER A 179 -21.39 24.07 14.46
N SER A 180 -20.49 23.09 14.35
CA SER A 180 -19.10 23.19 14.83
C SER A 180 -18.12 23.69 13.77
N ALA A 181 -18.56 23.79 12.51
CA ALA A 181 -17.77 24.40 11.45
C ALA A 181 -17.58 25.90 11.76
N PRO A 182 -16.35 26.44 11.67
CA PRO A 182 -16.14 27.87 11.82
C PRO A 182 -17.08 28.65 10.89
N ASN A 183 -17.70 29.74 11.35
CA ASN A 183 -18.63 30.60 10.59
C ASN A 183 -18.09 31.12 9.23
N ILE A 184 -16.82 30.84 8.91
CA ILE A 184 -16.16 31.12 7.63
C ILE A 184 -16.64 30.16 6.51
N TYR A 185 -17.07 28.95 6.87
CA TYR A 185 -17.58 27.96 5.92
C TYR A 185 -19.06 27.71 6.19
N ASN A 186 -19.92 28.40 5.42
CA ASN A 186 -21.32 28.04 5.41
C ASN A 186 -21.47 26.67 4.72
N VAL A 187 -21.47 25.58 5.51
CA VAL A 187 -21.59 24.19 5.02
C VAL A 187 -22.82 24.03 4.12
N SER A 188 -23.88 24.82 4.36
CA SER A 188 -25.07 24.83 3.48
C SER A 188 -24.79 25.35 2.06
N SER A 189 -23.85 26.29 1.88
CA SER A 189 -23.42 26.77 0.55
C SER A 189 -22.56 25.77 -0.22
N TYR A 190 -21.91 24.84 0.50
CA TYR A 190 -21.15 23.72 -0.08
C TYR A 190 -22.11 22.60 -0.51
N GLU A 191 -23.14 22.30 0.32
CA GLU A 191 -24.25 21.43 -0.07
C GLU A 191 -25.02 22.01 -1.26
N GLU A 192 -25.29 23.31 -1.33
CA GLU A 192 -25.96 23.95 -2.48
C GLU A 192 -25.17 23.76 -3.78
N ARG A 193 -23.86 24.05 -3.80
CA ARG A 193 -23.00 23.83 -4.98
C ARG A 193 -22.97 22.38 -5.45
N TYR A 194 -22.90 21.42 -4.53
CA TYR A 194 -22.96 19.99 -4.87
C TYR A 194 -24.38 19.53 -5.23
N SER A 195 -25.41 20.18 -4.69
CA SER A 195 -26.81 19.86 -4.94
C SER A 195 -27.32 20.43 -6.27
N GLU A 196 -26.78 21.55 -6.77
CA GLU A 196 -27.07 22.07 -8.11
C GLU A 196 -26.53 21.14 -9.20
N GLN A 197 -25.47 20.38 -8.91
CA GLN A 197 -24.97 19.28 -9.74
C GLN A 197 -25.79 17.98 -9.63
N ARG A 198 -26.95 17.97 -8.94
CA ARG A 198 -27.95 16.86 -8.91
C ARG A 198 -28.68 16.64 -10.25
N LYS A 199 -27.97 16.68 -11.37
CA LYS A 199 -28.41 15.98 -12.58
C LYS A 199 -27.72 14.62 -12.62
N LYS A 200 -28.32 13.70 -11.83
CA LYS A 200 -28.13 12.23 -11.82
C LYS A 200 -26.78 11.72 -11.27
N ASN A 201 -26.83 11.13 -10.05
CA ASN A 201 -25.89 10.13 -9.52
C ASN A 201 -24.61 10.59 -8.76
N ALA A 202 -24.68 11.56 -7.85
CA ALA A 202 -23.59 11.84 -6.91
C ALA A 202 -23.98 11.51 -5.44
N CYS A 203 -23.09 10.81 -4.72
CA CYS A 203 -23.17 10.65 -3.26
C CYS A 203 -22.78 12.00 -2.60
N GLY A 204 -23.63 12.54 -1.71
CA GLY A 204 -23.35 13.78 -0.98
C GLY A 204 -22.33 13.59 0.17
N LEU A 205 -22.49 14.32 1.27
CA LEU A 205 -21.66 14.20 2.49
C LEU A 205 -21.84 12.87 3.26
N ARG A 206 -22.72 11.99 2.75
CA ARG A 206 -22.97 10.67 3.29
C ARG A 206 -22.45 9.62 2.34
N SER A 207 -21.80 8.60 2.89
CA SER A 207 -21.31 7.46 2.13
C SER A 207 -21.39 6.21 2.98
N THR A 208 -21.65 5.07 2.35
CA THR A 208 -21.46 3.79 3.03
C THR A 208 -19.96 3.53 3.13
N LEU A 209 -19.45 3.37 4.35
CA LEU A 209 -18.06 3.02 4.63
C LEU A 209 -17.97 1.60 5.19
N LEU A 210 -16.84 0.96 4.95
CA LEU A 210 -16.47 -0.27 5.61
C LEU A 210 -15.64 0.05 6.85
N LEU A 211 -16.07 -0.42 8.02
CA LEU A 211 -15.34 -0.21 9.26
C LEU A 211 -14.87 -1.52 9.87
N GLY A 212 -13.65 -1.52 10.39
CA GLY A 212 -13.15 -2.57 11.27
C GLY A 212 -13.70 -2.37 12.67
N LEU A 213 -14.37 -3.37 13.24
CA LEU A 213 -14.86 -3.34 14.63
C LEU A 213 -14.13 -4.39 15.47
N LEU A 214 -13.71 -4.04 16.69
CA LEU A 214 -13.28 -5.04 17.68
C LEU A 214 -14.49 -5.68 18.32
N ILE A 215 -14.51 -7.01 18.31
CA ILE A 215 -15.51 -7.83 18.97
C ILE A 215 -14.81 -8.58 20.10
N SER A 216 -15.26 -8.47 21.36
CA SER A 216 -14.78 -9.39 22.40
C SER A 216 -15.50 -10.74 22.28
N GLU A 217 -14.95 -11.81 22.88
CA GLU A 217 -15.65 -13.11 22.98
C GLU A 217 -17.06 -13.00 23.59
N SER A 218 -17.28 -11.99 24.44
CA SER A 218 -18.58 -11.68 25.06
C SER A 218 -19.53 -10.87 24.16
N SER A 219 -19.28 -10.77 22.85
CA SER A 219 -20.07 -9.97 21.89
C SER A 219 -20.12 -8.47 22.19
N VAL A 220 -19.24 -7.97 23.07
CA VAL A 220 -19.15 -6.54 23.36
C VAL A 220 -18.30 -5.90 22.26
N VAL A 221 -18.95 -5.08 21.44
CA VAL A 221 -18.28 -4.28 20.42
C VAL A 221 -17.55 -3.13 21.13
N THR A 222 -16.22 -3.15 21.10
CA THR A 222 -15.43 -2.02 21.59
C THR A 222 -15.22 -1.05 20.44
N THR A 223 -15.87 0.10 20.51
CA THR A 223 -15.79 1.16 19.48
C THR A 223 -14.57 2.08 19.66
N ALA A 224 -13.56 1.65 20.42
CA ALA A 224 -12.35 2.42 20.66
C ALA A 224 -11.59 2.63 19.33
N GLY A 225 -11.75 3.82 18.74
CA GLY A 225 -11.25 4.17 17.40
C GLY A 225 -12.32 4.78 16.47
N LEU A 226 -13.62 4.57 16.76
CA LEU A 226 -14.72 5.02 15.89
C LEU A 226 -14.76 6.53 15.67
N TRP A 227 -14.29 7.33 16.63
CA TRP A 227 -14.26 8.79 16.50
C TRP A 227 -13.46 9.28 15.29
N PHE A 228 -12.51 8.49 14.78
CA PHE A 228 -11.65 8.87 13.65
C PHE A 228 -12.05 8.21 12.33
N GLY A 229 -13.13 7.41 12.28
CA GLY A 229 -13.47 6.62 11.09
C GLY A 229 -12.42 5.57 10.70
N LEU A 230 -11.53 5.22 11.64
CA LEU A 230 -10.49 4.20 11.48
C LEU A 230 -10.92 2.91 12.18
N GLY A 231 -10.36 1.79 11.73
CA GLY A 231 -10.46 0.54 12.46
C GLY A 231 -9.76 0.62 13.84
N PRO A 232 -9.93 -0.42 14.67
CA PRO A 232 -9.33 -0.47 16.00
C PRO A 232 -7.80 -0.39 16.01
N LEU A 233 -7.26 0.12 17.12
CA LEU A 233 -5.82 0.10 17.38
C LEU A 233 -5.36 -1.29 17.83
N LEU A 234 -4.41 -1.86 17.09
CA LEU A 234 -3.76 -3.12 17.41
C LEU A 234 -2.37 -2.82 17.99
N HIS A 235 -2.08 -3.33 19.19
CA HIS A 235 -0.80 -3.15 19.86
C HIS A 235 -0.04 -4.47 19.90
N ALA A 236 1.28 -4.40 19.68
CA ALA A 236 2.19 -5.52 19.81
C ALA A 236 3.60 -5.02 20.17
N GLU A 237 4.36 -5.83 20.89
CA GLU A 237 5.77 -5.59 21.18
C GLU A 237 6.65 -6.42 20.25
N VAL A 238 7.92 -6.03 20.12
CA VAL A 238 8.91 -6.80 19.38
C VAL A 238 9.02 -8.21 19.99
N GLY A 239 8.88 -9.21 19.14
CA GLY A 239 8.84 -10.63 19.48
C GLY A 239 7.42 -11.21 19.49
N ASP A 240 6.38 -10.42 19.68
CA ASP A 240 5.00 -10.92 19.78
C ASP A 240 4.49 -11.53 18.47
N SER A 241 3.42 -12.32 18.59
CA SER A 241 2.60 -12.75 17.46
C SER A 241 1.19 -12.20 17.61
N VAL A 242 0.68 -11.54 16.59
CA VAL A 242 -0.69 -11.02 16.52
C VAL A 242 -1.55 -12.04 15.76
N LEU A 243 -2.59 -12.54 16.42
CA LEU A 243 -3.57 -13.45 15.84
C LEU A 243 -4.88 -12.68 15.67
N ILE A 244 -5.39 -12.63 14.45
CA ILE A 244 -6.61 -11.89 14.10
C ILE A 244 -7.65 -12.87 13.61
N VAL A 245 -8.74 -13.00 14.35
CA VAL A 245 -9.95 -13.69 13.91
C VAL A 245 -10.81 -12.66 13.19
N PHE A 246 -10.77 -12.69 11.85
CA PHE A 246 -11.44 -11.73 11.00
C PHE A 246 -12.76 -12.28 10.47
N LYS A 247 -13.86 -11.56 10.71
CA LYS A 247 -15.19 -11.88 10.17
C LYS A 247 -15.60 -10.88 9.10
N ASN A 248 -15.91 -11.36 7.91
CA ASN A 248 -16.46 -10.50 6.86
C ASN A 248 -17.99 -10.46 6.96
N LYS A 249 -18.56 -9.36 7.46
CA LYS A 249 -20.01 -9.13 7.49
C LYS A 249 -20.50 -8.29 6.30
N ALA A 250 -19.59 -7.85 5.43
CA ALA A 250 -19.91 -6.97 4.32
C ALA A 250 -20.35 -7.74 3.08
N SER A 251 -20.76 -7.01 2.04
CA SER A 251 -21.37 -7.57 0.83
C SER A 251 -20.35 -8.13 -0.18
N ARG A 252 -19.07 -7.82 -0.03
CA ARG A 252 -17.99 -8.20 -0.96
C ARG A 252 -16.80 -8.86 -0.25
N PRO A 253 -15.93 -9.59 -0.97
CA PRO A 253 -14.75 -10.20 -0.37
C PRO A 253 -13.77 -9.15 0.17
N TYR A 254 -13.20 -9.44 1.34
CA TYR A 254 -12.18 -8.61 1.99
C TYR A 254 -11.08 -9.49 2.59
N SER A 255 -9.93 -8.89 2.84
CA SER A 255 -8.83 -9.50 3.57
C SER A 255 -8.32 -8.52 4.63
N ILE A 256 -7.33 -8.94 5.41
CA ILE A 256 -6.62 -8.04 6.32
C ILE A 256 -5.13 -8.30 6.24
N SER A 257 -4.38 -7.24 5.96
CA SER A 257 -2.92 -7.23 5.83
C SER A 257 -2.39 -5.97 6.50
N ALA A 258 -1.16 -6.02 7.01
CA ALA A 258 -0.55 -4.88 7.67
C ALA A 258 0.84 -4.55 7.12
N HIS A 259 1.15 -3.26 7.13
CA HIS A 259 2.51 -2.77 6.89
C HIS A 259 3.44 -3.19 8.02
N GLY A 260 4.73 -3.31 7.71
CA GLY A 260 5.80 -3.52 8.69
C GLY A 260 5.87 -4.91 9.32
N VAL A 261 4.77 -5.67 9.38
CA VAL A 261 4.72 -7.00 10.03
C VAL A 261 5.16 -8.13 9.10
N GLU A 262 5.46 -9.29 9.68
CA GLU A 262 5.72 -10.52 8.95
C GLU A 262 4.44 -11.37 8.88
N GLU A 263 3.84 -11.49 7.68
CA GLU A 263 2.64 -12.30 7.47
C GLU A 263 2.97 -13.78 7.28
N VAL A 264 2.42 -14.63 8.14
CA VAL A 264 2.59 -16.08 8.08
C VAL A 264 1.64 -16.68 7.05
N GLY A 265 2.13 -17.59 6.20
CA GLY A 265 1.32 -18.28 5.20
C GLY A 265 1.34 -17.66 3.79
N CYS A 266 2.00 -16.51 3.60
CA CYS A 266 2.20 -15.87 2.28
C CYS A 266 3.55 -16.27 1.63
N GLU A 267 4.05 -17.49 1.86
CA GLU A 267 5.38 -17.90 1.40
C GLU A 267 5.40 -18.31 -0.09
N GLU A 268 4.36 -19.05 -0.51
CA GLU A 268 4.26 -19.60 -1.87
C GLU A 268 3.59 -18.61 -2.84
N GLN A 269 2.72 -17.74 -2.33
CA GLN A 269 2.05 -16.69 -3.09
C GLN A 269 2.09 -15.37 -2.33
N PRO A 270 2.38 -14.23 -2.99
CA PRO A 270 2.45 -12.91 -2.36
C PRO A 270 1.08 -12.33 -2.00
N GLU A 271 0.02 -13.14 -2.09
CA GLU A 271 -1.36 -12.71 -1.91
C GLU A 271 -1.87 -13.15 -0.54
N THR A 272 -2.40 -12.18 0.19
CA THR A 272 -3.06 -12.44 1.46
C THR A 272 -4.33 -13.28 1.22
N PRO A 273 -4.63 -14.27 2.06
CA PRO A 273 -5.87 -15.03 1.97
C PRO A 273 -7.11 -14.11 1.94
N ILE A 274 -8.09 -14.46 1.10
CA ILE A 274 -9.35 -13.71 0.97
C ILE A 274 -10.40 -14.30 1.90
N THR A 275 -11.22 -13.47 2.53
CA THR A 275 -12.39 -13.87 3.32
C THR A 275 -13.67 -13.45 2.59
N LEU A 276 -14.47 -14.44 2.18
CA LEU A 276 -15.72 -14.18 1.46
C LEU A 276 -16.81 -13.63 2.41
N PRO A 277 -17.86 -12.98 1.89
CA PRO A 277 -19.00 -12.53 2.69
C PRO A 277 -19.57 -13.64 3.58
N GLY A 278 -19.70 -13.36 4.88
CA GLY A 278 -20.20 -14.28 5.90
C GLY A 278 -19.14 -15.21 6.52
N GLU A 279 -17.96 -15.32 5.91
CA GLU A 279 -16.89 -16.19 6.38
C GLU A 279 -16.08 -15.58 7.53
N ILE A 280 -15.37 -16.46 8.24
CA ILE A 280 -14.38 -16.12 9.25
C ILE A 280 -13.05 -16.73 8.81
N ASN A 281 -12.00 -15.93 8.79
CA ASN A 281 -10.64 -16.40 8.55
C ASN A 281 -9.70 -15.91 9.65
N THR A 282 -8.63 -16.65 9.91
CA THR A 282 -7.64 -16.30 10.93
C THR A 282 -6.32 -15.92 10.28
N TYR A 283 -5.84 -14.72 10.61
CA TYR A 283 -4.58 -14.16 10.09
C TYR A 283 -3.55 -14.13 11.22
N ARG A 284 -2.31 -14.48 10.92
CA ARG A 284 -1.21 -14.43 11.87
C ARG A 284 -0.10 -13.53 11.35
N TRP A 285 0.27 -12.56 12.17
CA TRP A 285 1.38 -11.66 11.94
C TRP A 285 2.42 -11.84 13.05
N ASN A 286 3.66 -12.09 12.67
CA ASN A 286 4.77 -12.04 13.62
C ASN A 286 5.35 -10.62 13.63
N VAL A 287 5.84 -10.18 14.79
CA VAL A 287 6.47 -8.87 14.98
C VAL A 287 7.96 -9.06 15.26
N PRO A 288 8.79 -9.38 14.25
CA PRO A 288 10.24 -9.47 14.44
C PRO A 288 10.84 -8.09 14.79
N GLU A 289 12.11 -8.09 15.20
CA GLU A 289 12.86 -6.85 15.52
C GLU A 289 12.78 -5.80 14.40
N ARG A 290 12.85 -6.25 13.14
CA ARG A 290 12.73 -5.36 11.97
C ARG A 290 11.36 -4.71 11.80
N SER A 291 10.32 -5.19 12.49
CA SER A 291 8.97 -4.61 12.48
C SER A 291 8.78 -3.55 13.56
N GLY A 292 9.71 -3.49 14.53
CA GLY A 292 9.72 -2.52 15.62
C GLY A 292 10.50 -1.24 15.31
N PRO A 293 10.60 -0.34 16.29
CA PRO A 293 11.34 0.91 16.17
C PRO A 293 12.81 0.72 15.75
N GLY A 294 13.27 1.56 14.82
CA GLY A 294 14.68 1.67 14.50
C GLY A 294 15.47 2.40 15.59
N LYS A 295 16.79 2.53 15.40
CA LYS A 295 17.71 3.15 16.37
C LYS A 295 17.35 4.59 16.75
N THR A 296 16.76 5.33 15.81
CA THR A 296 16.38 6.73 15.98
C THR A 296 14.87 6.94 16.03
N ASP A 297 14.08 5.87 15.99
CA ASP A 297 12.64 5.97 16.17
C ASP A 297 12.27 6.15 17.66
N PRO A 298 11.09 6.70 17.95
CA PRO A 298 10.51 6.61 19.28
C PRO A 298 10.20 5.16 19.68
N ASN A 299 9.95 4.91 20.96
CA ASN A 299 9.67 3.57 21.50
C ASN A 299 8.45 2.87 20.86
N CYS A 300 7.55 3.63 20.21
CA CYS A 300 6.41 3.10 19.48
C CYS A 300 6.35 3.72 18.09
N ILE A 301 6.27 2.87 17.06
CA ILE A 301 6.01 3.27 15.68
C ILE A 301 4.65 2.74 15.22
N THR A 302 4.06 3.38 14.22
CA THR A 302 2.71 3.06 13.75
C THR A 302 2.75 2.44 12.36
N TRP A 303 1.97 1.38 12.17
CA TRP A 303 1.72 0.76 10.88
C TRP A 303 0.23 0.83 10.53
N VAL A 304 -0.07 0.82 9.24
CA VAL A 304 -1.44 0.77 8.73
C VAL A 304 -1.77 -0.67 8.34
N TYR A 305 -2.99 -1.10 8.63
CA TYR A 305 -3.57 -2.32 8.10
C TYR A 305 -4.78 -2.00 7.20
N TYR A 306 -4.99 -2.85 6.19
CA TYR A 306 -5.95 -2.63 5.12
C TYR A 306 -6.30 -3.95 4.43
N SER A 307 -7.34 -3.94 3.60
CA SER A 307 -7.68 -5.07 2.73
C SER A 307 -6.86 -5.05 1.44
N THR A 308 -6.34 -6.21 1.04
CA THR A 308 -5.52 -6.39 -0.17
C THR A 308 -6.31 -6.87 -1.38
N VAL A 309 -7.59 -7.28 -1.22
CA VAL A 309 -8.45 -7.76 -2.32
C VAL A 309 -8.55 -6.75 -3.46
N ASN A 310 -8.78 -5.48 -3.11
CA ASN A 310 -8.68 -4.37 -4.04
C ASN A 310 -8.06 -3.20 -3.29
N PHE A 311 -6.78 -2.95 -3.54
CA PHE A 311 -6.05 -1.89 -2.86
C PHE A 311 -6.66 -0.49 -3.09
N VAL A 312 -7.35 -0.28 -4.22
CA VAL A 312 -7.94 1.02 -4.59
C VAL A 312 -9.37 1.18 -4.09
N LYS A 313 -10.10 0.10 -3.79
CA LYS A 313 -11.55 0.10 -3.51
C LYS A 313 -11.98 -0.71 -2.31
#